data_AF-A0A7V8D9Y3-F1
#
_entry.id   AF-A0A7V8D9Y3-F1
#
_cell.length_a   1.000
_cell.length_b   1.000
_cell.length_c   1.000
_cell.angle_alpha   90.00
_cell.angle_beta   90.00
_cell.angle_gamma   90.00
#
_symmetry.space_group_name_H-M   'P 1'
#
loop_
_entity.id
_entity.type
_entity.pdbx_description
1 polymer ?
#
loop_
_entity_poly.entity_id
_entity_poly.type
_entity_poly.pdbx_seq_one_letter_code
_entity_poly.pdbx_strand_id
1 'polypeptide(L)'
;MKHTLKIIIMLAFSLLMVGSYFYVGNNTVKAETEVIDNGLYRIKNAYSGLYLDIQDGSNADGSLSIQAQRAENTSQIFRISKENTLRYVISVEKNLKVLEILELPDEKIITPIQQSDYLKKANQEWIIRQLSDGTIVILNYLSEEAMSVTEGDLNDGGLVVALPYIGTNNQKWTLEPTEREKNIITGPINNNEKTVDNKDTKAGLQFAFILDSLNNATIIEMAIVGIFVLIILFIVLGYLLYAFRVKPRFFIKGRLYYKPVSREEEKFVNYMDFKRKHKKKIIISFDQAIKKADFFLGSGAYDYQIVIENVTELNLPNFLEGYRSFNLDKNPIKLRASATEPGILSFGEFVYSKHFIVDGSKFESGDILFRYVEDEK
;
A
#
# COMPACT_ATOMS: atom_id res chain seq x y z
N MET A 1 -18.85 -4.07 -0.42
CA MET A 1 -18.28 -3.59 -1.70
C MET A 1 -17.30 -2.44 -1.52
N LYS A 2 -17.67 -1.33 -0.83
CA LYS A 2 -16.75 -0.19 -0.60
C LYS A 2 -15.49 -0.51 0.23
N HIS A 3 -15.59 -1.37 1.24
CA HIS A 3 -14.43 -1.80 2.04
C HIS A 3 -13.47 -2.73 1.28
N THR A 4 -14.03 -3.60 0.43
CA THR A 4 -13.25 -4.52 -0.42
C THR A 4 -12.51 -3.76 -1.51
N LEU A 5 -13.11 -2.70 -2.07
CA LEU A 5 -12.49 -1.81 -3.05
C LEU A 5 -11.35 -0.99 -2.43
N LYS A 6 -11.51 -0.48 -1.19
CA LYS A 6 -10.43 0.21 -0.46
C LYS A 6 -9.23 -0.70 -0.19
N ILE A 7 -9.44 -1.96 0.18
CA ILE A 7 -8.34 -2.92 0.43
C ILE A 7 -7.61 -3.29 -0.87
N ILE A 8 -8.33 -3.45 -1.98
CA ILE A 8 -7.72 -3.74 -3.29
C ILE A 8 -6.92 -2.53 -3.80
N ILE A 9 -7.43 -1.30 -3.61
CA ILE A 9 -6.71 -0.06 -3.95
C ILE A 9 -5.46 0.08 -3.07
N MET A 10 -5.55 -0.21 -1.77
CA MET A 10 -4.41 -0.13 -0.85
C MET A 10 -3.33 -1.19 -1.16
N LEU A 11 -3.72 -2.41 -1.52
CA LEU A 11 -2.80 -3.47 -1.97
C LEU A 11 -2.18 -3.17 -3.33
N ALA A 12 -2.93 -2.57 -4.26
CA ALA A 12 -2.41 -2.12 -5.55
C ALA A 12 -1.42 -0.96 -5.40
N PHE A 13 -1.68 -0.02 -4.48
CA PHE A 13 -0.77 1.08 -4.13
C PHE A 13 0.52 0.57 -3.46
N SER A 14 0.40 -0.47 -2.63
CA SER A 14 1.54 -1.15 -2.01
C SER A 14 2.41 -1.85 -3.06
N LEU A 15 1.79 -2.51 -4.06
CA LEU A 15 2.52 -3.17 -5.15
C LEU A 15 3.16 -2.19 -6.14
N LEU A 16 2.54 -1.02 -6.37
CA LEU A 16 3.07 0.06 -7.20
C LEU A 16 4.29 0.73 -6.55
N MET A 17 4.26 0.95 -5.23
CA MET A 17 5.41 1.43 -4.46
C MET A 17 6.57 0.43 -4.47
N VAL A 18 6.29 -0.87 -4.35
CA VAL A 18 7.34 -1.89 -4.46
C VAL A 18 7.88 -1.97 -5.89
N GLY A 19 7.02 -1.84 -6.93
CA GLY A 19 7.43 -1.83 -8.33
C GLY A 19 8.35 -0.67 -8.73
N SER A 20 8.14 0.53 -8.17
CA SER A 20 9.04 1.68 -8.38
C SER A 20 10.37 1.54 -7.64
N TYR A 21 10.45 0.76 -6.55
CA TYR A 21 11.72 0.39 -5.91
C TYR A 21 12.46 -0.76 -6.64
N PHE A 22 11.74 -1.70 -7.28
CA PHE A 22 12.35 -2.82 -8.01
C PHE A 22 12.77 -2.50 -9.46
N TYR A 23 12.24 -1.43 -10.09
CA TYR A 23 12.74 -0.95 -11.40
C TYR A 23 14.03 -0.11 -11.29
N VAL A 24 14.55 0.11 -10.08
CA VAL A 24 15.91 0.64 -9.83
C VAL A 24 16.85 -0.54 -9.52
N GLY A 25 16.76 -1.60 -10.33
CA GLY A 25 17.51 -2.84 -10.13
C GLY A 25 18.07 -3.39 -11.43
N ASN A 26 19.08 -2.68 -11.99
CA ASN A 26 20.21 -3.23 -12.76
C ASN A 26 21.04 -2.19 -13.52
N ASN A 27 20.90 -0.90 -13.23
CA ASN A 27 21.96 0.05 -13.51
C ASN A 27 22.57 0.46 -12.17
N THR A 28 23.78 0.00 -11.90
CA THR A 28 24.67 0.62 -10.93
C THR A 28 24.97 2.04 -11.40
N VAL A 29 24.05 2.96 -11.12
CA VAL A 29 24.39 4.34 -10.88
C VAL A 29 24.30 4.49 -9.38
N LYS A 30 25.46 4.72 -8.77
CA LYS A 30 25.59 5.28 -7.43
C LYS A 30 24.62 6.47 -7.37
N ALA A 31 23.42 6.28 -6.81
CA ALA A 31 22.58 7.40 -6.43
C ALA A 31 23.27 8.02 -5.21
N GLU A 32 24.34 8.78 -5.48
CA GLU A 32 24.52 10.01 -4.73
C GLU A 32 23.19 10.74 -4.91
N THR A 33 22.34 10.71 -3.89
CA THR A 33 21.47 11.85 -3.64
C THR A 33 22.46 12.99 -3.45
N GLU A 34 22.86 13.64 -4.55
CA GLU A 34 23.71 14.82 -4.50
C GLU A 34 22.89 15.81 -3.66
N VAL A 35 23.36 16.01 -2.43
CA VAL A 35 22.67 16.87 -1.48
C VAL A 35 22.77 18.25 -2.08
N ILE A 36 21.64 18.91 -2.32
CA ILE A 36 21.66 20.32 -2.69
C ILE A 36 22.21 21.06 -1.47
N ASP A 37 23.37 21.68 -1.65
CA ASP A 37 24.00 22.44 -0.59
C ASP A 37 23.08 23.56 -0.11
N ASN A 38 23.09 23.81 1.19
CA ASN A 38 22.42 24.98 1.73
C ASN A 38 23.05 26.23 1.11
N GLY A 39 22.22 27.19 0.71
CA GLY A 39 22.75 28.41 0.14
C GLY A 39 21.72 29.27 -0.56
N LEU A 40 22.21 30.37 -1.14
CA LEU A 40 21.43 31.31 -1.92
C LEU A 40 21.52 31.02 -3.42
N TYR A 41 20.36 30.76 -4.02
CA TYR A 41 20.22 30.37 -5.42
C TYR A 41 19.24 31.27 -6.16
N ARG A 42 19.46 31.39 -7.46
CA ARG A 42 18.38 31.70 -8.41
C ARG A 42 17.89 30.38 -9.01
N ILE A 43 16.57 30.20 -9.04
CA ILE A 43 15.92 28.96 -9.51
C ILE A 43 15.40 29.21 -10.92
N LYS A 44 15.99 28.58 -11.93
CA LYS A 44 15.70 28.84 -13.35
C LYS A 44 14.91 27.69 -13.97
N ASN A 45 13.83 27.98 -14.66
CA ASN A 45 13.02 26.97 -15.32
C ASN A 45 13.75 26.41 -16.54
N ALA A 46 13.76 25.09 -16.69
CA ALA A 46 14.49 24.41 -17.77
C ALA A 46 13.79 24.55 -19.14
N TYR A 47 12.51 24.93 -19.18
CA TYR A 47 11.78 25.15 -20.43
C TYR A 47 11.90 26.59 -20.93
N SER A 48 11.50 27.55 -20.10
CA SER A 48 11.49 28.97 -20.50
C SER A 48 12.84 29.66 -20.39
N GLY A 49 13.74 29.14 -19.54
CA GLY A 49 14.97 29.83 -19.17
C GLY A 49 14.75 31.06 -18.28
N LEU A 50 13.52 31.31 -17.83
CA LEU A 50 13.16 32.37 -16.89
C LEU A 50 13.37 31.92 -15.45
N TYR A 51 13.39 32.88 -14.53
CA TYR A 51 13.71 32.67 -13.13
C TYR A 51 12.47 32.75 -12.26
N LEU A 52 12.38 31.90 -11.24
CA LEU A 52 11.39 32.02 -10.18
C LEU A 52 11.48 33.42 -9.57
N ASP A 53 10.33 34.05 -9.36
CA ASP A 53 10.21 35.39 -8.79
C ASP A 53 8.94 35.46 -7.93
N ILE A 54 8.92 36.40 -6.98
CA ILE A 54 7.73 36.76 -6.22
C ILE A 54 7.05 37.91 -6.96
N GLN A 55 5.76 37.75 -7.26
CA GLN A 55 4.96 38.75 -7.98
C GLN A 55 5.10 40.13 -7.34
N ASP A 56 5.38 41.13 -8.19
CA ASP A 56 5.63 42.54 -7.83
C ASP A 56 6.74 42.75 -6.79
N GLY A 57 7.58 41.73 -6.53
CA GLY A 57 8.54 41.73 -5.43
C GLY A 57 7.89 41.94 -4.06
N SER A 58 6.63 41.55 -3.89
CA SER A 58 5.85 41.79 -2.67
C SER A 58 6.47 41.13 -1.43
N ASN A 59 6.15 41.67 -0.25
CA ASN A 59 6.50 41.10 1.05
C ASN A 59 5.28 40.52 1.80
N ALA A 60 4.09 40.58 1.20
CA ALA A 60 2.86 40.11 1.82
C ALA A 60 2.72 38.59 1.74
N ASP A 61 2.10 38.00 2.76
CA ASP A 61 1.62 36.62 2.68
C ASP A 61 0.61 36.47 1.53
N GLY A 62 0.63 35.31 0.89
CA GLY A 62 -0.23 35.05 -0.26
C GLY A 62 0.23 35.67 -1.57
N SER A 63 1.38 36.37 -1.59
CA SER A 63 1.95 36.84 -2.85
C SER A 63 2.39 35.64 -3.69
N LEU A 64 1.96 35.61 -4.95
CA LEU A 64 2.15 34.48 -5.84
C LEU A 64 3.59 34.38 -6.35
N SER A 65 4.01 33.16 -6.64
CA SER A 65 5.24 32.88 -7.37
C SER A 65 4.97 32.90 -8.87
N ILE A 66 5.83 33.57 -9.62
CA ILE A 66 5.81 33.66 -11.08
C ILE A 66 7.19 33.30 -11.63
N GLN A 67 7.31 33.23 -12.95
CA GLN A 67 8.60 33.30 -13.64
C GLN A 67 8.79 34.70 -14.24
N ALA A 68 10.02 35.19 -14.25
CA ALA A 68 10.37 36.48 -14.83
C ALA A 68 11.79 36.48 -15.44
N GLN A 69 12.08 37.50 -16.23
CA GLN A 69 13.44 37.75 -16.73
C GLN A 69 14.42 37.95 -15.56
N ARG A 70 15.69 37.57 -15.76
CA ARG A 70 16.72 37.72 -14.72
C ARG A 70 16.82 39.18 -14.27
N ALA A 71 16.57 39.41 -12.99
CA ALA A 71 16.73 40.70 -12.34
C ALA A 71 17.83 40.63 -11.27
N GLU A 72 18.36 41.79 -10.90
CA GLU A 72 19.28 41.94 -9.76
C GLU A 72 18.54 42.27 -8.45
N ASN A 73 17.22 42.09 -8.43
CA ASN A 73 16.42 42.23 -7.21
C ASN A 73 16.51 40.96 -6.34
N THR A 74 16.17 41.10 -5.05
CA THR A 74 16.20 39.99 -4.08
C THR A 74 14.95 39.14 -4.09
N SER A 75 13.92 39.46 -4.89
CA SER A 75 12.71 38.62 -5.01
C SER A 75 12.94 37.37 -5.86
N GLN A 76 14.02 37.33 -6.65
CA GLN A 76 14.49 36.16 -7.39
C GLN A 76 15.58 35.34 -6.68
N ILE A 77 15.95 35.74 -5.46
CA ILE A 77 16.98 35.05 -4.69
C ILE A 77 16.30 34.23 -3.59
N PHE A 78 16.52 32.92 -3.63
CA PHE A 78 15.93 31.97 -2.71
C PHE A 78 17.02 31.28 -1.90
N ARG A 79 16.79 31.21 -0.59
CA ARG A 79 17.58 30.39 0.30
C ARG A 79 16.98 28.98 0.34
N ILE A 80 17.79 28.01 -0.03
CA ILE A 80 17.47 26.59 0.14
C ILE A 80 18.14 26.13 1.43
N SER A 81 17.34 25.68 2.39
CA SER A 81 17.79 25.20 3.69
C SER A 81 17.31 23.77 3.92
N LYS A 82 18.25 22.86 4.16
CA LYS A 82 17.97 21.47 4.51
C LYS A 82 17.54 21.35 5.97
N GLU A 83 16.31 20.88 6.20
CA GLU A 83 15.77 20.62 7.55
C GLU A 83 16.21 19.24 8.06
N ASN A 84 16.25 18.24 7.17
CA ASN A 84 16.78 16.90 7.45
C ASN A 84 17.23 16.20 6.16
N THR A 85 17.54 14.89 6.22
CA THR A 85 18.08 14.12 5.09
C THR A 85 17.27 14.23 3.79
N LEU A 86 15.95 14.48 3.85
CA LEU A 86 15.06 14.44 2.69
C LEU A 86 14.25 15.72 2.43
N ARG A 87 14.27 16.70 3.34
CA ARG A 87 13.37 17.87 3.31
C ARG A 87 14.12 19.19 3.29
N TYR A 88 13.64 20.09 2.44
CA TYR A 88 14.13 21.46 2.26
C TYR A 88 13.03 22.47 2.54
N VAL A 89 13.45 23.65 2.99
CA VAL A 89 12.64 24.86 3.02
C VAL A 89 13.24 25.83 2.02
N ILE A 90 12.37 26.42 1.19
CA ILE A 90 12.75 27.43 0.20
C ILE A 90 12.20 28.76 0.71
N SER A 91 13.07 29.68 1.11
CA SER A 91 12.67 31.01 1.58
C SER A 91 13.17 32.12 0.67
N VAL A 92 12.40 33.19 0.56
CA VAL A 92 12.76 34.38 -0.23
C VAL A 92 13.80 35.17 0.57
N GLU A 93 14.97 35.44 0.00
CA GLU A 93 16.08 36.13 0.70
C GLU A 93 15.65 37.50 1.23
N LYS A 94 14.78 38.19 0.50
CA LYS A 94 14.32 39.54 0.81
C LYS A 94 13.59 39.66 2.16
N ASN A 95 12.77 38.67 2.50
CA ASN A 95 11.79 38.79 3.60
C ASN A 95 11.69 37.54 4.49
N LEU A 96 12.44 36.48 4.17
CA LEU A 96 12.50 35.20 4.88
C LEU A 96 11.20 34.40 4.91
N LYS A 97 10.18 34.83 4.17
CA LYS A 97 8.95 34.05 3.96
C LYS A 97 9.26 32.83 3.11
N VAL A 98 8.55 31.74 3.36
CA VAL A 98 8.76 30.44 2.72
C VAL A 98 7.76 30.22 1.60
N LEU A 99 8.16 29.47 0.59
CA LEU A 99 7.25 29.02 -0.45
C LEU A 99 6.34 27.92 0.08
N GLU A 100 5.06 28.03 -0.21
CA GLU A 100 4.03 27.07 0.18
C GLU A 100 3.04 26.80 -0.95
N ILE A 101 2.42 25.63 -0.90
CA ILE A 101 1.18 25.38 -1.63
C ILE A 101 0.00 25.82 -0.76
N LEU A 102 -0.91 26.61 -1.32
CA LEU A 102 -2.14 26.99 -0.64
C LEU A 102 -3.08 25.78 -0.57
N GLU A 103 -3.41 25.31 0.64
CA GLU A 103 -4.46 24.31 0.84
C GLU A 103 -5.82 24.95 0.49
N LEU A 104 -6.29 24.75 -0.73
CA LEU A 104 -7.63 25.14 -1.15
C LEU A 104 -8.59 23.95 -0.99
N PRO A 105 -9.83 24.16 -0.53
CA PRO A 105 -10.84 23.10 -0.45
C PRO A 105 -11.20 22.59 -1.85
N ASP A 106 -11.04 21.26 -2.03
CA ASP A 106 -11.57 20.26 -2.98
C ASP A 106 -11.98 20.61 -4.44
N GLU A 107 -11.88 21.86 -4.93
CA GLU A 107 -12.47 22.26 -6.22
C GLU A 107 -11.52 22.97 -7.20
N LYS A 108 -10.23 23.15 -6.89
CA LYS A 108 -9.27 23.77 -7.82
C LYS A 108 -8.32 22.75 -8.45
N ILE A 109 -8.31 22.70 -9.79
CA ILE A 109 -7.46 21.81 -10.61
C ILE A 109 -5.99 22.24 -10.58
N ILE A 110 -5.71 23.50 -10.21
CA ILE A 110 -4.38 24.12 -10.24
C ILE A 110 -4.16 24.89 -8.93
N THR A 111 -3.13 24.52 -8.17
CA THR A 111 -2.78 25.12 -6.88
C THR A 111 -1.63 26.10 -7.04
N PRO A 112 -1.83 27.42 -6.86
CA PRO A 112 -0.74 28.39 -6.93
C PRO A 112 0.28 28.18 -5.81
N ILE A 113 1.56 28.42 -6.12
CA ILE A 113 2.61 28.51 -5.11
C ILE A 113 2.72 29.97 -4.67
N GLN A 114 2.71 30.21 -3.37
CA GLN A 114 2.75 31.54 -2.78
C GLN A 114 3.81 31.60 -1.67
N GLN A 115 4.15 32.82 -1.22
CA GLN A 115 4.96 32.99 -0.02
C GLN A 115 4.10 33.18 1.23
N SER A 116 4.56 32.68 2.38
CA SER A 116 3.95 32.93 3.68
C SER A 116 4.97 32.83 4.83
N ASP A 117 4.56 33.18 6.04
CA ASP A 117 5.36 32.90 7.24
C ASP A 117 5.61 31.39 7.44
N TYR A 118 6.80 31.04 7.93
CA TYR A 118 7.14 29.64 8.19
C TYR A 118 6.46 29.13 9.46
N LEU A 119 5.50 28.22 9.27
CA LEU A 119 4.70 27.57 10.31
C LEU A 119 5.09 26.10 10.54
N LYS A 120 6.19 25.62 9.92
CA LYS A 120 6.66 24.22 10.00
C LYS A 120 5.59 23.21 9.58
N LYS A 121 4.81 23.55 8.55
CA LYS A 121 3.78 22.68 7.99
C LYS A 121 4.28 21.95 6.76
N ALA A 122 3.75 20.76 6.51
CA ALA A 122 4.14 19.92 5.38
C ALA A 122 3.92 20.61 4.01
N ASN A 123 2.93 21.49 3.89
CA ASN A 123 2.68 22.26 2.67
C ASN A 123 3.75 23.34 2.39
N GLN A 124 4.66 23.59 3.33
CA GLN A 124 5.78 24.55 3.25
C GLN A 124 7.16 23.84 3.13
N GLU A 125 7.16 22.51 3.12
CA GLU A 125 8.35 21.69 2.99
C GLU A 125 8.44 21.10 1.58
N TRP A 126 9.67 20.93 1.07
CA TRP A 126 9.94 20.54 -0.30
C TRP A 126 10.94 19.39 -0.37
N ILE A 127 10.78 18.53 -1.37
CA ILE A 127 11.75 17.50 -1.76
C ILE A 127 12.41 17.99 -3.05
N ILE A 128 13.73 18.17 -3.03
CA ILE A 128 14.51 18.55 -4.22
C ILE A 128 15.30 17.33 -4.69
N ARG A 129 15.08 16.90 -5.93
CA ARG A 129 15.79 15.78 -6.54
C ARG A 129 16.49 16.22 -7.80
N GLN A 130 17.77 15.89 -7.92
CA GLN A 130 18.51 16.05 -9.16
C GLN A 130 18.15 14.93 -10.14
N LEU A 131 18.04 15.29 -11.41
CA LEU A 131 17.76 14.40 -12.53
C LEU A 131 19.07 14.11 -13.29
N SER A 132 19.08 13.04 -14.07
CA SER A 132 20.27 12.61 -14.81
C SER A 132 20.76 13.60 -15.88
N ASP A 133 19.92 14.57 -16.26
CA ASP A 133 20.24 15.65 -17.20
C ASP A 133 20.83 16.90 -16.51
N GLY A 134 21.09 16.84 -15.20
CA GLY A 134 21.62 17.95 -14.40
C GLY A 134 20.58 18.98 -13.97
N THR A 135 19.32 18.83 -14.40
CA THR A 135 18.21 19.62 -13.85
C THR A 135 17.74 19.05 -12.51
N ILE A 136 16.86 19.77 -11.83
CA ILE A 136 16.21 19.34 -10.60
C ILE A 136 14.69 19.35 -10.78
N VAL A 137 14.02 18.52 -9.98
CA VAL A 137 12.58 18.65 -9.71
C VAL A 137 12.39 19.06 -8.26
N ILE A 138 11.47 20.00 -8.03
CA ILE A 138 11.11 20.51 -6.71
C ILE A 138 9.66 20.05 -6.46
N LEU A 139 9.47 19.17 -5.48
CA LEU A 139 8.18 18.57 -5.15
C LEU A 139 7.71 19.03 -3.79
N ASN A 140 6.43 19.34 -3.64
CA ASN A 140 5.88 19.64 -2.33
C ASN A 140 5.84 18.37 -1.46
N TYR A 141 6.19 18.48 -0.19
CA TYR A 141 6.23 17.35 0.73
C TYR A 141 4.83 16.83 1.09
N LEU A 142 3.81 17.71 1.15
CA LEU A 142 2.44 17.31 1.46
C LEU A 142 1.72 16.68 0.28
N SER A 143 1.75 17.33 -0.89
CA SER A 143 0.96 16.89 -2.05
C SER A 143 1.72 16.00 -3.03
N GLU A 144 3.05 15.92 -2.92
CA GLU A 144 3.96 15.28 -3.90
C GLU A 144 3.93 15.90 -5.31
N GLU A 145 3.24 17.03 -5.48
CA GLU A 145 3.14 17.75 -6.75
C GLU A 145 4.39 18.58 -7.04
N ALA A 146 4.74 18.71 -8.31
CA ALA A 146 5.89 19.47 -8.80
C ALA A 146 5.60 20.96 -8.93
N MET A 147 6.55 21.78 -8.47
CA MET A 147 6.65 23.18 -8.83
C MET A 147 6.79 23.30 -10.35
N SER A 148 5.78 23.86 -10.99
CA SER A 148 5.59 23.86 -12.44
C SER A 148 5.22 25.26 -12.90
N VAL A 149 5.69 25.67 -14.08
CA VAL A 149 5.15 26.84 -14.77
C VAL A 149 3.86 26.42 -15.49
N THR A 150 2.76 27.13 -15.23
CA THR A 150 1.42 26.84 -15.76
C THR A 150 1.43 26.82 -17.28
N GLU A 151 0.76 25.81 -17.87
CA GLU A 151 0.56 25.69 -19.34
C GLU A 151 1.85 25.74 -20.20
N GLY A 152 3.03 25.61 -19.59
CA GLY A 152 4.30 25.78 -20.30
C GLY A 152 4.49 27.22 -20.78
N ASP A 153 3.98 28.21 -20.05
CA ASP A 153 4.17 29.62 -20.38
C ASP A 153 5.66 29.94 -20.53
N LEU A 154 6.00 30.73 -21.55
CA LEU A 154 7.36 31.18 -21.86
C LEU A 154 7.54 32.67 -21.58
N ASN A 155 6.49 33.36 -21.14
CA ASN A 155 6.48 34.79 -20.93
C ASN A 155 6.81 35.16 -19.47
N ASP A 156 7.27 36.40 -19.31
CA ASP A 156 7.37 37.04 -18.00
C ASP A 156 5.98 37.15 -17.35
N GLY A 157 5.90 36.88 -16.05
CA GLY A 157 4.64 36.80 -15.31
C GLY A 157 3.95 35.43 -15.34
N GLY A 158 4.51 34.43 -16.03
CA GLY A 158 3.95 33.08 -16.07
C GLY A 158 3.79 32.47 -14.67
N LEU A 159 2.60 32.02 -14.33
CA LEU A 159 2.26 31.58 -12.97
C LEU A 159 2.95 30.26 -12.59
N VAL A 160 3.54 30.20 -11.40
CA VAL A 160 4.12 28.98 -10.84
C VAL A 160 3.11 28.29 -9.91
N VAL A 161 2.87 27.01 -10.18
CA VAL A 161 1.80 26.20 -9.60
C VAL A 161 2.33 24.82 -9.20
N ALA A 162 1.63 24.16 -8.30
CA ALA A 162 1.82 22.75 -8.01
C ALA A 162 0.93 21.91 -8.95
N LEU A 163 1.55 20.95 -9.65
CA LEU A 163 0.87 20.00 -10.54
C LEU A 163 1.48 18.61 -10.42
N PRO A 164 0.74 17.52 -10.73
CA PRO A 164 1.31 16.18 -10.81
C PRO A 164 2.55 16.13 -11.70
N TYR A 165 3.62 15.52 -11.21
CA TYR A 165 4.85 15.39 -11.98
C TYR A 165 4.68 14.38 -13.11
N ILE A 166 4.82 14.86 -14.35
CA ILE A 166 4.73 14.06 -15.59
C ILE A 166 6.03 14.12 -16.42
N GLY A 167 7.05 14.84 -15.93
CA GLY A 167 8.39 14.87 -16.52
C GLY A 167 8.59 15.89 -17.64
N THR A 168 7.64 16.82 -17.85
CA THR A 168 7.76 17.88 -18.85
C THR A 168 8.75 18.97 -18.40
N ASN A 169 9.40 19.64 -19.35
CA ASN A 169 10.48 20.60 -19.04
C ASN A 169 10.01 21.81 -18.21
N ASN A 170 8.73 22.18 -18.27
CA ASN A 170 8.16 23.26 -17.45
C ASN A 170 8.09 22.89 -15.95
N GLN A 171 8.34 21.63 -15.58
CA GLN A 171 8.41 21.13 -14.20
C GLN A 171 9.85 20.90 -13.71
N LYS A 172 10.84 21.22 -14.57
CA LYS A 172 12.27 21.03 -14.29
C LYS A 172 12.92 22.39 -14.07
N TRP A 173 13.89 22.45 -13.18
CA TRP A 173 14.59 23.67 -12.80
C TRP A 173 16.10 23.46 -12.76
N THR A 174 16.88 24.53 -12.71
CA THR A 174 18.32 24.52 -12.43
C THR A 174 18.62 25.52 -11.33
N LEU A 175 19.58 25.20 -10.46
CA LEU A 175 20.01 26.08 -9.38
C LEU A 175 21.28 26.84 -9.78
N GLU A 176 21.21 28.17 -9.77
CA GLU A 176 22.36 29.04 -10.02
C GLU A 176 22.79 29.70 -8.69
N PRO A 177 23.92 29.28 -8.08
CA PRO A 177 24.38 29.89 -6.84
C PRO A 177 24.74 31.37 -7.05
N THR A 178 24.39 32.21 -6.08
CA THR A 178 24.72 33.65 -6.13
C THR A 178 26.22 33.90 -5.90
N GLU A 179 26.73 35.08 -6.30
CA GLU A 179 28.16 35.43 -6.13
C GLU A 179 28.63 35.40 -4.67
N ARG A 180 27.73 35.66 -3.71
CA ARG A 180 28.01 35.52 -2.28
C ARG A 180 28.39 34.08 -1.91
N GLU A 181 27.73 33.09 -2.50
CA GLU A 181 28.05 31.66 -2.31
C GLU A 181 29.27 31.23 -3.13
N LYS A 182 29.41 31.74 -4.36
CA LYS A 182 30.59 31.45 -5.19
C LYS A 182 31.89 31.85 -4.48
N ASN A 183 31.91 32.99 -3.79
CA ASN A 183 33.09 33.45 -3.04
C ASN A 183 33.43 32.60 -1.80
N ILE A 184 32.46 31.88 -1.23
CA ILE A 184 32.72 30.88 -0.17
C ILE A 184 33.35 29.62 -0.77
N ILE A 185 32.97 29.26 -1.99
CA ILE A 185 33.44 28.06 -2.71
C ILE A 185 34.77 28.31 -3.45
N THR A 186 35.09 29.55 -3.85
CA THR A 186 36.26 29.90 -4.69
C THR A 186 37.29 30.83 -4.03
N GLY A 187 37.25 31.05 -2.73
CA GLY A 187 38.33 31.78 -2.02
C GLY A 187 39.68 31.04 -2.12
N PRO A 188 40.84 31.75 -2.10
CA PRO A 188 42.14 31.10 -2.28
C PRO A 188 42.40 30.11 -1.14
N ILE A 189 42.61 28.85 -1.51
CA ILE A 189 43.11 27.81 -0.60
C ILE A 189 44.55 28.19 -0.24
N ASN A 190 44.74 28.84 0.90
CA ASN A 190 46.08 29.03 1.47
C ASN A 190 46.57 27.68 2.00
N ASN A 191 47.52 27.08 1.29
CA ASN A 191 48.15 25.77 1.57
C ASN A 191 49.02 25.75 2.85
N ASN A 192 48.50 26.21 3.98
CA ASN A 192 49.20 26.17 5.27
C ASN A 192 48.45 25.39 6.37
N GLU A 193 47.51 24.52 6.03
CA GLU A 193 47.07 23.48 6.97
C GLU A 193 47.87 22.21 6.74
N LYS A 194 48.77 21.94 7.70
CA LYS A 194 49.37 20.63 7.92
C LYS A 194 48.27 19.58 7.84
N THR A 195 48.55 18.52 7.09
CA THR A 195 47.82 17.25 7.18
C THR A 195 47.86 16.76 8.64
N VAL A 196 46.82 17.08 9.41
CA VAL A 196 46.55 16.45 10.69
C VAL A 196 45.60 15.31 10.38
N ASP A 197 46.14 14.09 10.39
CA ASP A 197 45.35 12.86 10.41
C ASP A 197 44.41 12.93 11.63
N ASN A 198 43.15 13.26 11.40
CA ASN A 198 42.16 13.53 12.45
C ASN A 198 41.57 12.23 13.03
N LYS A 199 42.43 11.26 13.37
CA LYS A 199 42.04 10.01 14.04
C LYS A 199 42.36 10.00 15.54
N ASP A 200 43.19 10.92 16.03
CA ASP A 200 43.69 10.90 17.41
C ASP A 200 43.11 11.99 18.33
N THR A 201 42.22 12.86 17.85
CA THR A 201 41.52 13.82 18.73
C THR A 201 40.23 13.21 19.29
N LYS A 202 39.92 13.49 20.56
CA LYS A 202 38.68 13.06 21.24
C LYS A 202 37.41 13.47 20.48
N ALA A 203 37.49 14.56 19.70
CA ALA A 203 36.45 15.01 18.78
C ALA A 203 36.40 14.18 17.48
N GLY A 204 37.54 13.89 16.83
CA GLY A 204 37.60 13.03 15.64
C GLY A 204 37.12 11.60 15.88
N LEU A 205 37.45 11.03 17.05
CA LEU A 205 36.92 9.73 17.51
C LEU A 205 35.41 9.79 17.79
N GLN A 206 34.89 10.90 18.33
CA GLN A 206 33.44 11.09 18.50
C GLN A 206 32.72 11.23 17.16
N PHE A 207 33.26 11.97 16.19
CA PHE A 207 32.66 12.14 14.86
C PHE A 207 32.69 10.83 14.04
N ALA A 208 33.79 10.08 14.07
CA ALA A 208 33.88 8.77 13.42
C ALA A 208 32.90 7.75 14.04
N PHE A 209 32.77 7.74 15.38
CA PHE A 209 31.79 6.90 16.08
C PHE A 209 30.34 7.31 15.79
N ILE A 210 30.06 8.62 15.66
CA ILE A 210 28.72 9.14 15.30
C ILE A 210 28.37 8.79 13.85
N LEU A 211 29.30 8.90 12.90
CA LEU A 211 29.08 8.53 11.50
C LEU A 211 28.91 7.01 11.32
N ASP A 212 29.70 6.20 12.03
CA ASP A 212 29.56 4.74 12.01
C ASP A 212 28.24 4.31 12.71
N SER A 213 27.86 4.98 13.80
CA SER A 213 26.56 4.85 14.47
C SER A 213 25.38 5.20 13.55
N LEU A 214 25.47 6.29 12.77
CA LEU A 214 24.42 6.73 11.82
C LEU A 214 24.32 5.81 10.60
N ASN A 215 25.45 5.34 10.05
CA ASN A 215 25.44 4.36 8.96
C ASN A 215 24.90 3.01 9.44
N ASN A 216 25.27 2.58 10.64
CA ASN A 216 24.70 1.37 11.24
C ASN A 216 23.20 1.56 11.55
N ALA A 217 22.77 2.74 12.01
CA ALA A 217 21.36 3.04 12.25
C ALA A 217 20.52 2.99 10.96
N THR A 218 21.01 3.58 9.86
CA THR A 218 20.33 3.54 8.55
C THR A 218 20.32 2.14 7.93
N ILE A 219 21.39 1.36 8.09
CA ILE A 219 21.43 -0.06 7.67
C ILE A 219 20.44 -0.90 8.49
N ILE A 220 20.35 -0.65 9.80
CA ILE A 220 19.40 -1.31 10.69
C ILE A 220 17.96 -0.91 10.31
N GLU A 221 17.69 0.36 10.03
CA GLU A 221 16.37 0.84 9.58
C GLU A 221 15.97 0.21 8.23
N MET A 222 16.89 0.16 7.26
CA MET A 222 16.67 -0.50 5.97
C MET A 222 16.47 -2.01 6.13
N ALA A 223 17.20 -2.66 7.03
CA ALA A 223 17.02 -4.08 7.34
C ALA A 223 15.64 -4.33 7.99
N ILE A 224 15.20 -3.46 8.90
CA ILE A 224 13.88 -3.52 9.53
C ILE A 224 12.78 -3.37 8.48
N VAL A 225 12.88 -2.38 7.59
CA VAL A 225 11.91 -2.18 6.49
C VAL A 225 11.92 -3.39 5.55
N GLY A 226 13.09 -3.91 5.19
CA GLY A 226 13.23 -5.13 4.39
C GLY A 226 12.55 -6.34 5.03
N ILE A 227 12.72 -6.52 6.35
CA ILE A 227 12.04 -7.58 7.11
C ILE A 227 10.52 -7.39 7.07
N PHE A 228 10.01 -6.17 7.26
CA PHE A 228 8.58 -5.88 7.16
C PHE A 228 8.02 -6.20 5.76
N VAL A 229 8.73 -5.82 4.70
CA VAL A 229 8.34 -6.14 3.32
C VAL A 229 8.32 -7.65 3.11
N LEU A 230 9.33 -8.38 3.58
CA LEU A 230 9.37 -9.85 3.51
C LEU A 230 8.21 -10.50 4.27
N ILE A 231 7.85 -9.99 5.45
CA ILE A 231 6.69 -10.46 6.22
C ILE A 231 5.40 -10.23 5.45
N ILE A 232 5.22 -9.05 4.83
CA ILE A 232 4.04 -8.75 4.02
C ILE A 232 3.97 -9.68 2.80
N LEU A 233 5.09 -9.86 2.09
CA LEU A 233 5.17 -10.78 0.95
C LEU A 233 4.84 -12.21 1.36
N PHE A 234 5.34 -12.65 2.52
CA PHE A 234 5.00 -13.95 3.09
C PHE A 234 3.50 -14.07 3.36
N ILE A 235 2.87 -13.07 3.99
CA ILE A 235 1.42 -13.08 4.23
C ILE A 235 0.64 -13.13 2.91
N VAL A 236 0.99 -12.29 1.93
CA VAL A 236 0.34 -12.22 0.62
C VAL A 236 0.46 -13.54 -0.14
N LEU A 237 1.65 -14.13 -0.19
CA LEU A 237 1.88 -15.43 -0.81
C LEU A 237 1.08 -16.53 -0.10
N GLY A 238 0.99 -16.51 1.22
CA GLY A 238 0.12 -17.40 1.99
C GLY A 238 -1.36 -17.28 1.59
N TYR A 239 -1.87 -16.06 1.42
CA TYR A 239 -3.24 -15.84 0.94
C TYR A 239 -3.46 -16.32 -0.50
N LEU A 240 -2.48 -16.14 -1.38
CA LEU A 240 -2.52 -16.66 -2.75
C LEU A 240 -2.58 -18.20 -2.75
N LEU A 241 -1.70 -18.85 -1.99
CA LEU A 241 -1.70 -20.31 -1.84
C LEU A 241 -3.03 -20.80 -1.26
N TYR A 242 -3.59 -20.11 -0.27
CA TYR A 242 -4.91 -20.41 0.26
C TYR A 242 -5.97 -20.32 -0.84
N ALA A 243 -6.00 -19.23 -1.60
CA ALA A 243 -6.99 -19.00 -2.65
C ALA A 243 -6.94 -20.06 -3.75
N PHE A 244 -5.75 -20.49 -4.16
CA PHE A 244 -5.57 -21.47 -5.24
C PHE A 244 -5.65 -22.92 -4.78
N ARG A 245 -5.11 -23.27 -3.62
CA ARG A 245 -4.96 -24.67 -3.20
C ARG A 245 -5.95 -25.12 -2.15
N VAL A 246 -6.37 -24.23 -1.24
CA VAL A 246 -7.20 -24.59 -0.08
C VAL A 246 -8.66 -24.21 -0.30
N LYS A 247 -8.93 -22.95 -0.68
CA LYS A 247 -10.29 -22.41 -0.87
C LYS A 247 -11.17 -23.27 -1.78
N PRO A 248 -10.68 -23.84 -2.91
CA PRO A 248 -11.52 -24.69 -3.77
C PRO A 248 -11.95 -26.00 -3.10
N ARG A 249 -11.22 -26.48 -2.09
CA ARG A 249 -11.54 -27.73 -1.37
C ARG A 249 -12.67 -27.58 -0.36
N PHE A 250 -13.00 -26.35 0.02
CA PHE A 250 -14.16 -26.10 0.86
C PHE A 250 -15.49 -26.28 0.11
N PHE A 251 -15.48 -26.29 -1.23
CA PHE A 251 -16.70 -26.62 -1.97
C PHE A 251 -17.07 -28.07 -1.74
N ILE A 252 -18.31 -28.29 -1.30
CA ILE A 252 -18.82 -29.62 -0.99
C ILE A 252 -19.03 -30.36 -2.30
N LYS A 253 -18.44 -31.56 -2.39
CA LYS A 253 -18.60 -32.50 -3.49
C LYS A 253 -19.50 -33.66 -3.06
N GLY A 254 -19.86 -34.54 -3.99
CA GLY A 254 -20.59 -35.76 -3.68
C GLY A 254 -22.11 -35.60 -3.72
N ARG A 255 -22.75 -36.69 -3.32
CA ARG A 255 -24.21 -36.86 -3.35
C ARG A 255 -24.68 -37.34 -1.99
N LEU A 256 -25.78 -36.74 -1.53
CA LEU A 256 -26.48 -37.23 -0.34
C LEU A 256 -27.75 -37.96 -0.79
N TYR A 257 -27.70 -39.27 -0.71
CA TYR A 257 -28.84 -40.12 -0.96
C TYR A 257 -29.76 -40.13 0.25
N TYR A 258 -31.06 -40.23 0.03
CA TYR A 258 -32.03 -40.28 1.12
C TYR A 258 -33.22 -41.17 0.80
N LYS A 259 -33.81 -41.77 1.83
CA LYS A 259 -35.07 -42.53 1.75
C LYS A 259 -35.85 -42.47 3.08
N PRO A 260 -37.17 -42.61 3.07
CA PRO A 260 -37.94 -42.77 4.31
C PRO A 260 -37.51 -44.04 5.07
N VAL A 261 -37.43 -43.97 6.39
CA VAL A 261 -37.07 -45.12 7.26
C VAL A 261 -38.12 -46.24 7.16
N SER A 262 -39.39 -45.89 6.91
CA SER A 262 -40.52 -46.84 6.83
C SER A 262 -40.56 -47.71 5.57
N ARG A 263 -39.71 -47.48 4.55
CA ARG A 263 -39.67 -48.31 3.34
C ARG A 263 -38.63 -49.43 3.47
N GLU A 264 -39.08 -50.67 3.40
CA GLU A 264 -38.23 -51.89 3.33
C GLU A 264 -37.37 -51.99 2.04
N GLU A 265 -37.55 -51.07 1.07
CA GLU A 265 -36.74 -51.03 -0.15
C GLU A 265 -35.25 -50.85 0.19
N GLU A 266 -34.39 -51.80 -0.21
CA GLU A 266 -32.94 -51.73 0.06
C GLU A 266 -32.23 -50.57 -0.66
N LYS A 267 -32.80 -50.07 -1.76
CA LYS A 267 -32.10 -49.16 -2.70
C LYS A 267 -32.39 -47.69 -2.43
N PHE A 268 -31.34 -46.87 -2.40
CA PHE A 268 -31.42 -45.42 -2.36
C PHE A 268 -31.66 -44.86 -3.77
N VAL A 269 -32.89 -44.40 -4.05
CA VAL A 269 -33.28 -43.87 -5.37
C VAL A 269 -33.13 -42.36 -5.46
N ASN A 270 -33.47 -41.64 -4.38
CA ASN A 270 -33.43 -40.18 -4.35
C ASN A 270 -32.08 -39.67 -3.83
N TYR A 271 -31.57 -38.60 -4.44
CA TYR A 271 -30.32 -37.96 -4.02
C TYR A 271 -30.31 -36.45 -4.24
N MET A 272 -29.52 -35.78 -3.43
CA MET A 272 -29.18 -34.37 -3.57
C MET A 272 -27.76 -34.25 -4.11
N ASP A 273 -27.63 -33.61 -5.27
CA ASP A 273 -26.35 -33.37 -5.93
C ASP A 273 -25.71 -32.09 -5.37
N PHE A 274 -24.68 -32.25 -4.53
CA PHE A 274 -23.97 -31.12 -3.92
C PHE A 274 -23.02 -30.44 -4.90
N LYS A 275 -22.44 -31.20 -5.84
CA LYS A 275 -21.51 -30.69 -6.85
C LYS A 275 -22.14 -29.57 -7.68
N ARG A 276 -23.40 -29.71 -8.07
CA ARG A 276 -24.11 -28.66 -8.84
C ARG A 276 -24.19 -27.31 -8.11
N LYS A 277 -24.28 -27.32 -6.78
CA LYS A 277 -24.51 -26.10 -6.00
C LYS A 277 -23.27 -25.21 -5.89
N HIS A 278 -22.05 -25.76 -6.00
CA HIS A 278 -20.79 -25.02 -5.83
C HIS A 278 -20.77 -24.18 -4.54
N LYS A 279 -21.28 -24.73 -3.44
CA LYS A 279 -21.35 -24.06 -2.13
C LYS A 279 -20.42 -24.71 -1.11
N LYS A 280 -19.98 -23.89 -0.15
CA LYS A 280 -19.20 -24.33 1.04
C LYS A 280 -20.08 -24.89 2.17
N LYS A 281 -21.37 -24.56 2.09
CA LYS A 281 -22.41 -24.91 3.05
C LYS A 281 -23.68 -25.24 2.27
N ILE A 282 -24.24 -26.41 2.52
CA ILE A 282 -25.53 -26.87 1.99
C ILE A 282 -26.53 -26.86 3.14
N ILE A 283 -27.69 -26.26 2.90
CA ILE A 283 -28.79 -26.22 3.86
C ILE A 283 -29.94 -27.07 3.32
N ILE A 284 -30.28 -28.13 4.03
CA ILE A 284 -31.43 -28.99 3.75
C ILE A 284 -32.49 -28.64 4.78
N SER A 285 -33.66 -28.18 4.34
CA SER A 285 -34.74 -27.80 5.26
C SER A 285 -35.91 -28.75 5.17
N PHE A 286 -36.49 -29.05 6.33
CA PHE A 286 -37.76 -29.77 6.46
C PHE A 286 -38.98 -28.84 6.38
N ASP A 287 -38.75 -27.53 6.39
CA ASP A 287 -39.78 -26.49 6.24
C ASP A 287 -39.73 -25.89 4.82
N GLN A 288 -40.84 -26.03 4.10
CA GLN A 288 -40.97 -25.53 2.73
C GLN A 288 -41.11 -24.00 2.65
N ALA A 289 -41.36 -23.30 3.75
CA ALA A 289 -41.50 -21.85 3.80
C ALA A 289 -40.15 -21.10 3.81
N ILE A 290 -39.03 -21.79 4.08
CA ILE A 290 -37.71 -21.16 4.25
C ILE A 290 -37.03 -20.93 2.89
N LYS A 291 -37.18 -19.73 2.32
CA LYS A 291 -36.60 -19.33 1.02
C LYS A 291 -35.06 -19.47 0.89
N LYS A 292 -34.32 -19.69 1.99
CA LYS A 292 -32.84 -19.75 2.01
C LYS A 292 -32.25 -21.17 1.94
N ALA A 293 -33.07 -22.22 1.96
CA ALA A 293 -32.55 -23.59 1.90
C ALA A 293 -32.14 -23.98 0.46
N ASP A 294 -31.16 -24.88 0.35
CA ASP A 294 -30.67 -25.41 -0.92
C ASP A 294 -31.52 -26.57 -1.44
N PHE A 295 -32.05 -27.35 -0.50
CA PHE A 295 -32.92 -28.50 -0.74
C PHE A 295 -34.03 -28.50 0.29
N PHE A 296 -35.20 -28.97 -0.12
CA PHE A 296 -36.38 -29.06 0.71
C PHE A 296 -36.83 -30.51 0.77
N LEU A 297 -37.02 -31.02 1.98
CA LEU A 297 -37.63 -32.31 2.23
C LEU A 297 -39.00 -32.05 2.84
N GLY A 298 -40.06 -32.57 2.22
CA GLY A 298 -41.42 -32.31 2.67
C GLY A 298 -41.75 -33.00 3.99
N SER A 299 -42.18 -32.21 4.97
CA SER A 299 -42.92 -32.55 6.20
C SER A 299 -42.34 -33.72 7.01
N GLY A 300 -41.28 -33.44 7.77
CA GLY A 300 -41.03 -34.19 9.00
C GLY A 300 -42.00 -33.76 10.11
N ALA A 301 -42.03 -34.48 11.24
CA ALA A 301 -42.81 -34.07 12.41
C ALA A 301 -42.37 -32.71 13.01
N TYR A 302 -41.19 -32.23 12.63
CA TYR A 302 -40.60 -30.99 13.12
C TYR A 302 -39.93 -30.19 12.00
N ASP A 303 -40.04 -28.88 12.09
CA ASP A 303 -39.41 -27.92 11.18
C ASP A 303 -38.00 -27.58 11.68
N TYR A 304 -36.99 -28.14 11.01
CA TYR A 304 -35.59 -27.83 11.28
C TYR A 304 -34.74 -27.94 10.00
N GLN A 305 -33.45 -27.67 10.14
CA GLN A 305 -32.49 -27.69 9.06
C GLN A 305 -31.33 -28.62 9.36
N ILE A 306 -30.90 -29.36 8.35
CA ILE A 306 -29.61 -30.03 8.33
C ILE A 306 -28.64 -29.16 7.53
N VAL A 307 -27.58 -28.76 8.20
CA VAL A 307 -26.46 -28.00 7.63
C VAL A 307 -25.31 -28.95 7.37
N ILE A 308 -24.89 -29.05 6.12
CA ILE A 308 -23.70 -29.78 5.71
C ILE A 308 -22.64 -28.77 5.31
N GLU A 309 -21.47 -28.81 5.95
CA GLU A 309 -20.39 -27.86 5.70
C GLU A 309 -19.01 -28.51 5.83
N ASN A 310 -18.08 -28.07 4.98
CA ASN A 310 -16.68 -28.44 5.10
C ASN A 310 -16.01 -27.55 6.15
N VAL A 311 -15.41 -28.18 7.17
CA VAL A 311 -14.79 -27.49 8.29
C VAL A 311 -13.35 -27.94 8.49
N THR A 312 -12.54 -27.06 9.05
CA THR A 312 -11.18 -27.36 9.52
C THR A 312 -11.20 -27.52 11.04
N GLU A 313 -10.37 -28.41 11.57
CA GLU A 313 -10.25 -28.61 13.03
C GLU A 313 -9.45 -27.50 13.71
N LEU A 314 -8.55 -26.87 12.96
CA LEU A 314 -7.68 -25.81 13.45
C LEU A 314 -8.21 -24.45 13.03
N ASN A 315 -8.43 -23.57 14.00
CA ASN A 315 -8.80 -22.18 13.73
C ASN A 315 -7.53 -21.36 13.43
N LEU A 316 -7.00 -21.52 12.22
CA LEU A 316 -5.82 -20.80 11.76
C LEU A 316 -6.20 -19.64 10.83
N PRO A 317 -5.41 -18.56 10.82
CA PRO A 317 -5.48 -17.57 9.76
C PRO A 317 -5.33 -18.22 8.37
N ASN A 318 -6.15 -17.79 7.42
CA ASN A 318 -6.17 -18.35 6.05
C ASN A 318 -4.79 -18.37 5.38
N PHE A 319 -3.93 -17.37 5.60
CA PHE A 319 -2.60 -17.34 4.97
C PHE A 319 -1.69 -18.48 5.45
N LEU A 320 -1.81 -18.89 6.72
CA LEU A 320 -1.06 -20.04 7.26
C LEU A 320 -1.61 -21.37 6.73
N GLU A 321 -2.93 -21.46 6.52
CA GLU A 321 -3.52 -22.63 5.84
C GLU A 321 -3.00 -22.78 4.41
N GLY A 322 -2.78 -21.65 3.71
CA GLY A 322 -2.16 -21.62 2.38
C GLY A 322 -0.79 -22.30 2.35
N TYR A 323 0.09 -21.97 3.28
CA TYR A 323 1.41 -22.62 3.40
C TYR A 323 1.32 -24.09 3.82
N ARG A 324 0.40 -24.44 4.73
CA ARG A 324 0.19 -25.85 5.13
C ARG A 324 -0.32 -26.72 3.99
N SER A 325 -0.88 -26.13 2.92
CA SER A 325 -1.36 -26.86 1.75
C SER A 325 -0.26 -27.60 0.97
N PHE A 326 1.02 -27.35 1.25
CA PHE A 326 2.13 -28.14 0.70
C PHE A 326 2.27 -29.51 1.36
N ASN A 327 2.01 -29.61 2.67
CA ASN A 327 2.00 -30.88 3.42
C ASN A 327 0.56 -31.38 3.54
N LEU A 328 0.01 -31.75 2.38
CA LEU A 328 -1.39 -32.08 2.10
C LEU A 328 -2.04 -33.03 3.12
N ASP A 329 -1.25 -33.89 3.77
CA ASP A 329 -1.74 -34.88 4.73
C ASP A 329 -2.17 -34.27 6.08
N LYS A 330 -1.80 -33.02 6.38
CA LYS A 330 -2.01 -32.38 7.69
C LYS A 330 -3.16 -31.38 7.76
N ASN A 331 -3.95 -31.21 6.70
CA ASN A 331 -5.12 -30.32 6.73
C ASN A 331 -6.38 -31.07 6.26
N PRO A 332 -6.92 -32.00 7.07
CA PRO A 332 -8.13 -32.71 6.73
C PRO A 332 -9.31 -31.74 6.86
N ILE A 333 -9.74 -31.16 5.74
CA ILE A 333 -11.07 -30.59 5.64
C ILE A 333 -12.03 -31.76 5.85
N LYS A 334 -12.83 -31.70 6.91
CA LYS A 334 -13.81 -32.73 7.25
C LYS A 334 -15.20 -32.21 6.93
N LEU A 335 -16.02 -33.07 6.34
CA LEU A 335 -17.41 -32.75 6.10
C LEU A 335 -18.20 -32.98 7.40
N ARG A 336 -18.94 -31.96 7.84
CA ARG A 336 -19.74 -32.00 9.07
C ARG A 336 -21.22 -31.83 8.74
N ALA A 337 -22.05 -32.73 9.24
CA ALA A 337 -23.49 -32.57 9.30
C ALA A 337 -23.88 -31.98 10.66
N SER A 338 -24.83 -31.05 10.69
CA SER A 338 -25.37 -30.41 11.89
C SER A 338 -26.87 -30.25 11.77
N ALA A 339 -27.63 -30.62 12.79
CA ALA A 339 -29.06 -30.32 12.86
C ALA A 339 -29.29 -29.05 13.71
N THR A 340 -30.16 -28.16 13.25
CA THR A 340 -30.65 -27.05 14.07
C THR A 340 -31.70 -27.56 15.04
N GLU A 341 -31.82 -26.94 16.22
CA GLU A 341 -32.89 -27.25 17.16
C GLU A 341 -34.27 -27.09 16.48
N PRO A 342 -35.24 -28.01 16.69
CA PRO A 342 -35.21 -29.18 17.60
C PRO A 342 -34.59 -30.46 17.00
N GLY A 343 -34.05 -30.41 15.79
CA GLY A 343 -33.56 -31.58 15.06
C GLY A 343 -32.33 -32.26 15.66
N ILE A 344 -32.18 -33.55 15.34
CA ILE A 344 -31.08 -34.41 15.76
C ILE A 344 -30.58 -35.27 14.59
N LEU A 345 -29.35 -35.78 14.71
CA LEU A 345 -28.74 -36.74 13.80
C LEU A 345 -28.46 -38.04 14.55
N SER A 346 -29.01 -39.15 14.10
CA SER A 346 -28.80 -40.47 14.69
C SER A 346 -27.84 -41.29 13.81
N PHE A 347 -26.72 -41.72 14.39
CA PHE A 347 -25.73 -42.58 13.76
C PHE A 347 -25.71 -43.92 14.50
N GLY A 348 -26.49 -44.88 14.01
CA GLY A 348 -26.74 -46.12 14.74
C GLY A 348 -27.46 -45.83 16.05
N GLU A 349 -26.88 -46.26 17.17
CA GLU A 349 -27.46 -46.06 18.51
C GLU A 349 -27.15 -44.68 19.12
N PHE A 350 -26.28 -43.87 18.49
CA PHE A 350 -25.81 -42.61 19.04
C PHE A 350 -26.52 -41.41 18.41
N VAL A 351 -26.88 -40.43 19.25
CA VAL A 351 -27.54 -39.19 18.83
C VAL A 351 -26.59 -38.01 18.96
N TYR A 352 -26.54 -37.18 17.92
CA TYR A 352 -25.69 -36.00 17.82
C TYR A 352 -26.47 -34.79 17.32
N SER A 353 -26.14 -33.60 17.82
CA SER A 353 -26.53 -32.35 17.17
C SER A 353 -25.62 -32.01 15.99
N LYS A 354 -24.36 -32.47 16.03
CA LYS A 354 -23.34 -32.29 14.98
C LYS A 354 -22.44 -33.51 14.92
N HIS A 355 -22.13 -33.99 13.72
CA HIS A 355 -21.23 -35.13 13.52
C HIS A 355 -20.46 -35.03 12.21
N PHE A 356 -19.25 -35.60 12.16
CA PHE A 356 -18.47 -35.67 10.93
C PHE A 356 -18.97 -36.82 10.06
N ILE A 357 -19.04 -36.59 8.75
CA ILE A 357 -19.46 -37.59 7.76
C ILE A 357 -18.31 -37.82 6.77
N VAL A 358 -18.12 -39.08 6.40
CA VAL A 358 -17.14 -39.55 5.42
C VAL A 358 -17.85 -40.35 4.34
N ASP A 359 -17.14 -40.72 3.28
CA ASP A 359 -17.72 -41.57 2.23
C ASP A 359 -18.36 -42.84 2.82
N GLY A 360 -19.60 -43.12 2.40
CA GLY A 360 -20.40 -44.24 2.89
C GLY A 360 -21.11 -44.01 4.23
N SER A 361 -20.90 -42.89 4.93
CA SER A 361 -21.60 -42.59 6.20
C SER A 361 -23.12 -42.62 6.03
N LYS A 362 -23.78 -43.29 6.97
CA LYS A 362 -25.25 -43.36 7.07
C LYS A 362 -25.71 -42.73 8.37
N PHE A 363 -26.79 -41.95 8.31
CA PHE A 363 -27.40 -41.35 9.49
C PHE A 363 -28.87 -41.09 9.27
N GLU A 364 -29.64 -41.06 10.35
CA GLU A 364 -31.06 -40.77 10.35
C GLU A 364 -31.31 -39.39 10.94
N SER A 365 -32.33 -38.72 10.44
CA SER A 365 -32.78 -37.44 10.97
C SER A 365 -34.25 -37.26 10.64
N GLY A 366 -35.10 -37.12 11.66
CA GLY A 366 -36.54 -37.31 11.52
C GLY A 366 -36.83 -38.74 11.05
N ASP A 367 -37.73 -38.90 10.06
CA ASP A 367 -38.09 -40.20 9.49
C ASP A 367 -37.34 -40.52 8.19
N ILE A 368 -36.16 -39.93 7.99
CA ILE A 368 -35.37 -40.05 6.77
C ILE A 368 -33.99 -40.61 7.09
N LEU A 369 -33.62 -41.69 6.38
CA LEU A 369 -32.28 -42.26 6.37
C LEU A 369 -31.48 -41.65 5.23
N PHE A 370 -30.30 -41.13 5.55
CA PHE A 370 -29.35 -40.53 4.62
C PHE A 370 -28.13 -41.42 4.42
N ARG A 371 -27.55 -41.37 3.22
CA ARG A 371 -26.24 -41.95 2.91
C ARG A 371 -25.42 -40.97 2.09
N TYR A 372 -24.26 -40.59 2.60
CA TYR A 372 -23.32 -39.74 1.88
C TYR A 372 -22.41 -40.60 0.98
N VAL A 373 -22.19 -40.13 -0.24
CA VAL A 373 -21.23 -40.70 -1.20
C VAL A 373 -20.37 -39.57 -1.74
N GLU A 374 -19.07 -39.65 -1.54
CA GLU A 374 -18.12 -38.67 -2.06
C GLU A 374 -17.91 -38.91 -3.58
N ASP A 375 -17.90 -37.85 -4.39
CA ASP A 375 -17.53 -38.00 -5.81
C ASP A 375 -16.02 -38.27 -5.91
N GLU A 376 -15.61 -39.23 -6.74
CA GLU A 376 -14.18 -39.49 -7.02
C GLU A 376 -13.47 -38.20 -7.50
N LYS A 377 -12.23 -38.01 -7.03
CA LYS A 377 -11.50 -36.73 -7.07
C LYS A 377 -11.17 -36.20 -8.46
#